data_AF-A0A6B1AF27-F1
#
_entry.id   AF-A0A6B1AF27-F1
#
_cell.length_a   1.000
_cell.length_b   1.000
_cell.length_c   1.000
_cell.angle_alpha   90.00
_cell.angle_beta   90.00
_cell.angle_gamma   90.00
#
_symmetry.space_group_name_H-M   'P 1'
#
loop_
_entity.id
_entity.type
_entity.pdbx_description
1 polymer ?
#
loop_
_entity_poly.entity_id
_entity_poly.type
_entity_poly.pdbx_seq_one_letter_code
_entity_poly.pdbx_strand_id
1 'polypeptide(L)'
;MNQAVACPRCGSSASGNFCAECGAPLLRRAVCPTCQAPLRADALYCTDCGVPVGAAPRKPRSALLPWVLSGLGLAVFSVMIAVLVQRGSVTRVGEMTMTGGIPGETGGGPPPAGTAANGAGGAAMPSMEELAAMGPRGVADRLFERVMREHEGGDFERAAFFIDMALQAYDAVPPEEIDADARFHVGLLRLLTGASGLAREQADEILSAHPEHLLGLLLAARAADFEGDADAAEAYRARVRAGVEAAGGIPDLPEYQAHRTLIERVLQADGGAGEGGT
;
A
#
# COMPACT_ATOMS: atom_id res chain seq x y z
N MET A 1 -68.45 -9.45 -21.42
CA MET A 1 -69.38 -8.32 -21.20
C MET A 1 -68.93 -7.62 -19.92
N ASN A 2 -68.23 -6.49 -20.01
CA ASN A 2 -67.76 -5.76 -18.82
C ASN A 2 -68.96 -5.09 -18.16
N GLN A 3 -69.30 -5.50 -16.93
CA GLN A 3 -70.35 -4.85 -16.16
C GLN A 3 -69.89 -3.43 -15.82
N ALA A 4 -70.66 -2.42 -16.26
CA ALA A 4 -70.48 -1.05 -15.81
C ALA A 4 -70.79 -0.98 -14.31
N VAL A 5 -69.87 -0.44 -13.52
CA VAL A 5 -70.06 -0.26 -12.08
C VAL A 5 -70.20 1.25 -11.82
N ALA A 6 -71.12 1.63 -10.96
CA ALA A 6 -71.28 3.02 -10.56
C ALA A 6 -70.06 3.50 -9.78
N CYS A 7 -69.53 4.67 -10.13
CA CYS A 7 -68.44 5.28 -9.40
C CYS A 7 -68.89 5.63 -7.98
N PRO A 8 -68.20 5.19 -6.92
CA PRO A 8 -68.58 5.47 -5.54
C PRO A 8 -68.39 6.94 -5.14
N ARG A 9 -67.76 7.77 -5.98
CA ARG A 9 -67.46 9.18 -5.69
C ARG A 9 -68.39 10.16 -6.41
N CYS A 10 -68.69 9.93 -7.68
CA CYS A 10 -69.54 10.82 -8.49
C CYS A 10 -70.82 10.15 -9.01
N GLY A 11 -70.99 8.83 -8.82
CA GLY A 11 -72.19 8.09 -9.21
C GLY A 11 -72.29 7.73 -10.69
N SER A 12 -71.40 8.21 -11.57
CA SER A 12 -71.48 7.89 -13.00
C SER A 12 -71.08 6.45 -13.30
N SER A 13 -71.70 5.87 -14.33
CA SER A 13 -71.36 4.54 -14.83
C SER A 13 -69.97 4.57 -15.47
N ALA A 14 -69.01 3.84 -14.92
CA ALA A 14 -67.67 3.81 -15.46
C ALA A 14 -67.15 2.37 -15.58
N SER A 15 -66.26 2.17 -16.55
CA SER A 15 -65.65 0.88 -16.86
C SER A 15 -64.13 1.04 -16.89
N GLY A 16 -63.41 0.18 -16.16
CA GLY A 16 -61.94 0.24 -16.05
C GLY A 16 -61.48 0.38 -14.59
N ASN A 17 -60.20 0.67 -14.38
CA ASN A 17 -59.64 0.83 -13.03
C ASN A 17 -59.92 2.20 -12.41
N PHE A 18 -60.22 3.22 -13.22
CA PHE A 18 -60.46 4.60 -12.78
C PHE A 18 -61.68 5.18 -13.50
N CYS A 19 -62.39 6.10 -12.83
CA CYS A 19 -63.49 6.85 -13.38
C CYS A 19 -62.97 7.91 -14.36
N ALA A 20 -63.52 7.95 -15.57
CA ALA A 20 -63.13 8.91 -16.59
C ALA A 20 -63.56 10.36 -16.26
N GLU A 21 -64.60 10.55 -15.43
CA GLU A 21 -65.07 11.89 -15.06
C GLU A 21 -64.36 12.48 -13.84
N CYS A 22 -64.17 11.70 -12.77
CA CYS A 22 -63.64 12.21 -11.51
C CYS A 22 -62.26 11.66 -11.11
N GLY A 23 -61.70 10.75 -11.93
CA GLY A 23 -60.38 10.13 -11.69
C GLY A 23 -60.35 9.14 -10.51
N ALA A 24 -61.47 8.88 -9.83
CA ALA A 24 -61.49 7.99 -8.68
C ALA A 24 -61.28 6.52 -9.10
N PRO A 25 -60.48 5.73 -8.37
CA PRO A 25 -60.32 4.31 -8.66
C PRO A 25 -61.66 3.58 -8.48
N LEU A 26 -62.06 2.80 -9.49
CA LEU A 26 -63.27 1.97 -9.51
C LEU A 26 -63.02 0.56 -8.96
N LEU A 27 -61.79 0.30 -8.49
CA LEU A 27 -61.40 -0.93 -7.84
C LEU A 27 -62.40 -1.22 -6.71
N ARG A 28 -63.19 -2.29 -6.88
CA ARG A 28 -64.12 -2.80 -5.88
C ARG A 28 -63.37 -2.82 -4.54
N ARG A 29 -63.96 -2.23 -3.49
CA ARG A 29 -63.41 -2.26 -2.13
C ARG A 29 -63.09 -3.72 -1.80
N ALA A 30 -61.82 -4.10 -1.92
CA ALA A 30 -61.39 -5.45 -1.60
C ALA A 30 -61.47 -5.56 -0.09
N VAL A 31 -62.27 -6.48 0.41
CA VAL A 31 -62.30 -6.83 1.84
C VAL A 31 -61.29 -7.95 2.05
N CYS A 32 -60.62 -7.93 3.20
CA CYS A 32 -59.71 -9.00 3.56
C CYS A 32 -60.47 -10.34 3.59
N PRO A 33 -59.99 -11.41 2.93
CA PRO A 33 -60.67 -12.71 2.95
C PRO A 33 -60.70 -13.36 4.34
N THR A 34 -59.85 -12.90 5.27
CA THR A 34 -59.71 -13.46 6.62
C THR A 34 -60.48 -12.65 7.67
N CYS A 35 -60.27 -11.33 7.74
CA CYS A 35 -60.88 -10.49 8.78
C CYS A 35 -61.96 -9.53 8.27
N GLN A 36 -62.24 -9.53 6.96
CA GLN A 36 -63.23 -8.66 6.29
C GLN A 36 -62.99 -7.15 6.41
N ALA A 37 -61.85 -6.72 6.95
CA ALA A 37 -61.47 -5.31 7.01
C ALA A 37 -61.32 -4.72 5.59
N PRO A 38 -61.66 -3.43 5.39
CA PRO A 38 -61.51 -2.76 4.10
C PRO A 38 -60.02 -2.59 3.74
N LEU A 39 -59.61 -3.11 2.59
CA LEU A 39 -58.25 -2.96 2.08
C LEU A 39 -58.11 -1.67 1.28
N ARG A 40 -56.92 -1.05 1.37
CA ARG A 40 -56.54 0.07 0.49
C ARG A 40 -56.29 -0.46 -0.92
N ALA A 41 -56.47 0.39 -1.93
CA ALA A 41 -56.43 0.02 -3.35
C ALA A 41 -55.14 -0.72 -3.78
N ASP A 42 -54.03 -0.52 -3.07
CA ASP A 42 -52.71 -1.07 -3.39
C ASP A 42 -52.07 -1.82 -2.20
N ALA A 43 -52.88 -2.30 -1.25
CA ALA A 43 -52.37 -2.99 -0.07
C ALA A 43 -51.74 -4.35 -0.43
N LEU A 44 -50.44 -4.53 -0.15
CA LEU A 44 -49.76 -5.83 -0.24
C LEU A 44 -50.14 -6.75 0.93
N TYR A 45 -50.47 -6.15 2.08
CA TYR A 45 -50.83 -6.80 3.34
C TYR A 45 -52.05 -6.12 3.95
N CYS A 46 -52.88 -6.87 4.67
CA CYS A 46 -53.94 -6.29 5.49
C CYS A 46 -53.35 -5.59 6.72
N THR A 47 -53.74 -4.34 6.97
CA THR A 47 -53.25 -3.56 8.12
C THR A 47 -53.84 -4.02 9.45
N ASP A 48 -54.98 -4.73 9.45
CA ASP A 48 -55.62 -5.20 10.68
C ASP A 48 -55.18 -6.60 11.10
N CYS A 49 -55.09 -7.55 10.17
CA CYS A 49 -54.75 -8.94 10.49
C CYS A 49 -53.38 -9.41 9.96
N GLY A 50 -52.68 -8.58 9.18
CA GLY A 50 -51.35 -8.90 8.66
C GLY A 50 -51.31 -9.90 7.49
N VAL A 51 -52.45 -10.44 7.05
CA VAL A 51 -52.47 -11.44 5.97
C VAL A 51 -52.05 -10.80 4.63
N PRO A 52 -51.19 -11.47 3.81
CA PRO A 52 -50.84 -10.98 2.49
C PRO A 52 -52.06 -11.07 1.57
N VAL A 53 -52.38 -9.96 0.91
CA VAL A 53 -53.57 -9.82 0.06
C VAL A 53 -53.24 -9.32 -1.36
N GLY A 54 -51.97 -8.98 -1.61
CA GLY A 54 -51.48 -8.53 -2.91
C GLY A 54 -50.37 -9.42 -3.47
N ALA A 55 -50.23 -9.43 -4.80
CA ALA A 55 -49.09 -10.05 -5.47
C ALA A 55 -47.89 -9.09 -5.45
N ALA A 56 -46.71 -9.60 -5.08
CA ALA A 56 -45.49 -8.80 -5.09
C ALA A 56 -45.16 -8.31 -6.52
N PRO A 57 -44.69 -7.05 -6.69
CA PRO A 57 -44.31 -6.54 -8.00
C PRO A 57 -43.15 -7.38 -8.59
N ARG A 58 -43.32 -7.90 -9.81
CA ARG A 58 -42.25 -8.60 -10.51
C ARG A 58 -41.21 -7.57 -10.99
N LYS A 59 -40.01 -7.61 -10.42
CA LYS A 59 -38.91 -6.73 -10.85
C LYS A 59 -38.53 -7.05 -12.30
N PRO A 60 -38.45 -6.06 -13.21
CA PRO A 60 -38.11 -6.31 -14.61
C PRO A 60 -36.66 -6.79 -14.73
N ARG A 61 -36.42 -7.78 -15.60
CA ARG A 61 -35.10 -8.39 -15.83
C ARG A 61 -34.03 -7.38 -16.29
N SER A 62 -34.42 -6.23 -16.83
CA SER A 62 -33.52 -5.13 -17.20
C SER A 62 -32.87 -4.41 -16.01
N ALA A 63 -33.40 -4.56 -14.79
CA ALA A 63 -32.80 -3.99 -13.59
C ALA A 63 -31.55 -4.76 -13.10
N LEU A 64 -31.28 -5.94 -13.66
CA LEU A 64 -30.11 -6.77 -13.35
C LEU A 64 -28.92 -6.48 -14.29
N LEU A 65 -29.18 -5.86 -15.44
CA LEU A 65 -28.18 -5.58 -16.47
C LEU A 65 -27.02 -4.67 -15.99
N PRO A 66 -27.25 -3.55 -15.26
CA PRO A 66 -26.13 -2.73 -14.78
C PRO A 66 -25.25 -3.46 -13.75
N TRP A 67 -25.84 -4.31 -12.90
CA TRP A 67 -25.08 -5.11 -11.92
C TRP A 67 -24.21 -6.17 -12.59
N VAL A 68 -24.68 -6.79 -13.68
CA VAL A 68 -23.89 -7.75 -14.46
C VAL A 68 -22.72 -7.05 -15.17
N LEU A 69 -22.93 -5.86 -15.74
CA LEU A 69 -21.86 -5.09 -16.39
C LEU A 69 -20.79 -4.61 -15.39
N SER A 70 -21.20 -4.15 -14.20
CA SER A 70 -20.26 -3.80 -13.13
C SER A 70 -19.47 -5.01 -12.64
N GLY A 71 -20.11 -6.17 -12.47
CA GLY A 71 -19.43 -7.40 -12.08
C GLY A 71 -18.41 -7.87 -13.12
N LEU A 72 -18.76 -7.79 -14.41
CA LEU A 72 -17.86 -8.15 -15.50
C LEU A 72 -16.67 -7.19 -15.60
N GLY A 73 -16.91 -5.88 -15.43
CA GLY A 73 -15.85 -4.87 -15.41
C GLY A 73 -14.85 -5.09 -14.27
N LEU A 74 -15.33 -5.39 -13.07
CA LEU A 74 -14.47 -5.72 -11.92
C LEU A 74 -13.62 -6.96 -12.20
N ALA A 75 -14.21 -8.02 -12.76
CA ALA A 75 -13.48 -9.25 -13.07
C ALA A 75 -12.36 -9.01 -14.10
N VAL A 76 -12.64 -8.26 -15.17
CA VAL A 76 -11.64 -7.91 -16.19
C VAL A 76 -10.53 -7.03 -15.59
N PHE A 77 -10.89 -6.04 -14.77
CA PHE A 77 -9.91 -5.18 -14.09
C PHE A 77 -9.02 -5.96 -13.13
N SER A 78 -9.59 -6.87 -12.33
CA SER A 78 -8.84 -7.76 -11.44
C SER A 78 -7.88 -8.67 -12.20
N VAL A 79 -8.31 -9.23 -13.34
CA VAL A 79 -7.44 -10.05 -14.20
C VAL A 79 -6.33 -9.19 -14.83
N MET A 80 -6.65 -7.96 -15.28
CA MET A 80 -5.66 -7.05 -15.86
C MET A 80 -4.59 -6.64 -14.82
N ILE A 81 -5.00 -6.30 -13.59
CA ILE A 81 -4.08 -6.03 -12.48
C ILE A 81 -3.24 -7.27 -12.18
N ALA A 82 -3.84 -8.46 -12.11
CA ALA A 82 -3.09 -9.69 -11.86
C ALA A 82 -2.04 -9.95 -12.94
N VAL A 83 -2.35 -9.69 -14.21
CA VAL A 83 -1.38 -9.81 -15.32
C VAL A 83 -0.30 -8.73 -15.22
N LEU A 84 -0.63 -7.49 -14.86
CA LEU A 84 0.34 -6.40 -14.66
C LEU A 84 1.30 -6.71 -13.52
N VAL A 85 0.80 -7.22 -12.39
CA VAL A 85 1.60 -7.70 -11.27
C VAL A 85 2.47 -8.87 -11.71
N GLN A 86 1.92 -9.88 -12.40
CA GLN A 86 2.70 -11.03 -12.90
C GLN A 86 3.82 -10.63 -13.86
N ARG A 87 3.59 -9.61 -14.70
CA ARG A 87 4.62 -9.07 -15.61
C ARG A 87 5.65 -8.19 -14.91
N GLY A 88 5.27 -7.52 -13.82
CA GLY A 88 6.19 -6.76 -12.96
C GLY A 88 6.92 -7.59 -11.91
N SER A 89 6.44 -8.79 -11.58
CA SER A 89 6.96 -9.63 -10.49
C SER A 89 8.06 -10.60 -10.91
N VAL A 90 8.56 -10.52 -12.15
CA VAL A 90 9.71 -11.34 -12.57
C VAL A 90 11.02 -10.86 -11.91
N THR A 91 11.04 -9.68 -11.28
CA THR A 91 12.13 -9.26 -10.39
C THR A 91 11.69 -9.20 -8.92
N ARG A 92 11.80 -10.36 -8.28
CA ARG A 92 11.87 -10.62 -6.82
C ARG A 92 10.58 -10.45 -5.98
N VAL A 93 9.91 -11.57 -5.75
CA VAL A 93 9.40 -11.91 -4.40
C VAL A 93 9.89 -13.32 -4.07
N GLY A 94 11.05 -13.40 -3.42
CA GLY A 94 11.43 -14.59 -2.69
C GLY A 94 10.68 -14.60 -1.37
N GLU A 95 9.99 -15.71 -1.09
CA GLU A 95 9.65 -16.20 0.25
C GLU A 95 8.95 -15.20 1.21
N MET A 96 7.65 -14.95 1.01
CA MET A 96 6.77 -14.61 2.14
C MET A 96 5.79 -15.75 2.36
N THR A 97 6.15 -16.63 3.29
CA THR A 97 5.25 -17.64 3.85
C THR A 97 4.18 -16.94 4.67
N MET A 98 2.97 -16.83 4.12
CA MET A 98 1.77 -16.56 4.91
C MET A 98 1.47 -17.78 5.78
N THR A 99 2.00 -17.82 7.00
CA THR A 99 1.48 -18.68 8.07
C THR A 99 0.61 -17.85 9.00
N GLY A 100 -0.69 -17.89 8.74
CA GLY A 100 -1.71 -17.36 9.64
C GLY A 100 -1.66 -18.07 11.00
N GLY A 101 -1.71 -17.27 12.05
CA GLY A 101 -1.89 -17.73 13.42
C GLY A 101 -2.34 -16.57 14.30
N ILE A 102 -3.66 -16.40 14.43
CA ILE A 102 -4.29 -15.64 15.53
C ILE A 102 -4.32 -16.58 16.75
N PRO A 103 -3.87 -16.11 17.93
CA PRO A 103 -4.81 -16.10 19.05
C PRO A 103 -4.66 -14.86 19.95
N GLY A 104 -5.80 -14.28 20.34
CA GLY A 104 -5.92 -13.62 21.65
C GLY A 104 -6.29 -12.13 21.61
N GLU A 105 -7.57 -11.86 21.40
CA GLU A 105 -8.21 -10.67 21.96
C GLU A 105 -8.13 -10.74 23.49
N THR A 106 -7.50 -9.74 24.12
CA THR A 106 -7.94 -9.25 25.42
C THR A 106 -7.68 -7.75 25.52
N GLY A 107 -8.78 -6.98 25.46
CA GLY A 107 -9.10 -5.93 26.43
C GLY A 107 -8.14 -4.75 26.56
N GLY A 108 -8.63 -3.58 26.15
CA GLY A 108 -8.03 -2.29 26.47
C GLY A 108 -7.81 -2.12 27.98
N GLY A 109 -6.56 -1.82 28.32
CA GLY A 109 -6.12 -1.33 29.62
C GLY A 109 -4.82 -0.56 29.42
N PRO A 110 -4.56 0.54 30.17
CA PRO A 110 -3.35 1.33 30.02
C PRO A 110 -2.11 0.49 30.37
N PRO A 111 -0.95 0.75 29.74
CA PRO A 111 0.21 -0.13 29.84
C PRO A 111 0.77 -0.15 31.28
N PRO A 112 1.12 -1.33 31.83
CA PRO A 112 1.82 -1.39 33.10
C PRO A 112 3.28 -0.95 32.93
N ALA A 113 3.75 -0.23 33.95
CA ALA A 113 5.14 0.17 34.09
C ALA A 113 6.07 -1.04 34.20
N GLY A 114 7.13 -0.99 33.40
CA GLY A 114 8.43 -1.64 33.54
C GLY A 114 8.54 -2.92 34.36
N THR A 115 8.72 -4.03 33.65
CA THR A 115 9.63 -5.11 34.09
C THR A 115 10.53 -5.47 32.92
N ALA A 116 11.82 -5.18 33.09
CA ALA A 116 12.88 -5.60 32.20
C ALA A 116 12.95 -7.13 32.17
N ALA A 117 12.69 -7.70 31.00
CA ALA A 117 13.07 -9.08 30.67
C ALA A 117 14.25 -9.01 29.70
N ASN A 118 15.36 -9.61 30.12
CA ASN A 118 16.57 -9.77 29.31
C ASN A 118 16.24 -10.49 27.99
N GLY A 119 16.44 -9.76 26.89
CA GLY A 119 16.46 -10.26 25.53
C GLY A 119 17.43 -9.37 24.74
N ALA A 120 18.43 -9.99 24.12
CA ALA A 120 19.58 -9.34 23.50
C ALA A 120 19.20 -8.28 22.44
N GLY A 121 19.91 -7.15 22.44
CA GLY A 121 19.92 -6.19 21.33
C GLY A 121 19.30 -4.80 21.60
N GLY A 122 18.83 -4.52 22.81
CA GLY A 122 18.47 -3.15 23.20
C GLY A 122 19.72 -2.34 23.50
N ALA A 123 20.29 -1.66 22.50
CA ALA A 123 21.35 -0.68 22.76
C ALA A 123 20.86 0.30 23.83
N ALA A 124 21.54 0.33 24.98
CA ALA A 124 21.31 1.32 26.01
C ALA A 124 21.35 2.71 25.36
N MET A 125 20.41 3.58 25.75
CA MET A 125 20.45 4.97 25.30
C MET A 125 21.81 5.55 25.74
N PRO A 126 22.60 6.11 24.81
CA PRO A 126 23.91 6.66 25.14
C PRO A 126 23.74 7.74 26.20
N SER A 127 24.69 7.79 27.14
CA SER A 127 24.78 8.86 28.13
C SER A 127 24.92 10.23 27.45
N MET A 128 24.59 11.30 28.18
CA MET A 128 24.74 12.66 27.67
C MET A 128 26.19 12.97 27.33
N GLU A 129 27.14 12.44 28.10
CA GLU A 129 28.57 12.52 27.83
C GLU A 129 28.97 11.76 26.55
N GLU A 130 28.42 10.56 26.32
CA GLU A 130 28.68 9.81 25.08
C GLU A 130 28.08 10.50 23.84
N LEU A 131 26.89 11.10 23.97
CA LEU A 131 26.29 11.91 22.90
C LEU A 131 27.13 13.14 22.57
N ALA A 132 27.62 13.84 23.60
CA ALA A 132 28.53 14.98 23.41
C ALA A 132 29.87 14.55 22.80
N ALA A 133 30.35 13.33 23.08
CA ALA A 133 31.59 12.78 22.54
C ALA A 133 31.46 12.29 21.08
N MET A 134 30.27 11.88 20.62
CA MET A 134 30.06 11.41 19.24
C MET A 134 29.98 12.53 18.19
N GLY A 135 29.71 13.77 18.61
CA GLY A 135 29.50 14.90 17.70
C GLY A 135 28.24 14.78 16.83
N PRO A 136 27.90 15.80 16.03
CA PRO A 136 26.71 15.80 15.18
C PRO A 136 26.68 14.64 14.18
N ARG A 137 27.80 14.39 13.49
CA ARG A 137 27.95 13.31 12.50
C ARG A 137 27.65 11.94 13.10
N GLY A 138 28.24 11.62 14.26
CA GLY A 138 28.06 10.32 14.91
C GLY A 138 26.64 10.08 15.41
N VAL A 139 25.92 11.13 15.83
CA VAL A 139 24.49 11.04 16.16
C VAL A 139 23.66 10.67 14.92
N ALA A 140 23.95 11.29 13.78
CA ALA A 140 23.27 11.00 12.52
C ALA A 140 23.53 9.55 12.06
N ASP A 141 24.76 9.06 12.16
CA ASP A 141 25.11 7.67 11.81
C ASP A 141 24.40 6.65 12.69
N ARG A 142 24.33 6.90 14.01
CA ARG A 142 23.59 6.02 14.94
C ARG A 142 22.11 5.92 14.58
N LEU A 143 21.51 7.03 14.16
CA LEU A 143 20.12 7.05 13.69
C LEU A 143 19.97 6.31 12.36
N PHE A 144 20.90 6.50 11.42
CA PHE A 144 20.93 5.74 10.17
C PHE A 144 21.01 4.23 10.41
N GLU A 145 21.94 3.76 11.25
CA GLU A 145 22.04 2.35 11.61
C GLU A 145 20.75 1.84 12.26
N ARG A 146 20.08 2.69 13.06
CA ARG A 146 18.80 2.33 13.66
C ARG A 146 17.74 2.14 12.58
N VAL A 147 17.63 3.07 11.62
CA VAL A 147 16.72 2.94 10.48
C VAL A 147 16.96 1.63 9.74
N MET A 148 18.21 1.34 9.38
CA MET A 148 18.53 0.14 8.59
C MET A 148 18.21 -1.14 9.36
N ARG A 149 18.51 -1.22 10.66
CA ARG A 149 18.14 -2.38 11.49
C ARG A 149 16.63 -2.61 11.57
N GLU A 150 15.84 -1.56 11.80
CA GLU A 150 14.38 -1.68 11.86
C GLU A 150 13.80 -2.05 10.48
N HIS A 151 14.34 -1.48 9.41
CA HIS A 151 13.94 -1.78 8.04
C HIS A 151 14.23 -3.24 7.65
N GLU A 152 15.43 -3.75 7.96
CA GLU A 152 15.81 -5.14 7.76
C GLU A 152 14.99 -6.11 8.62
N GLY A 153 14.58 -5.67 9.82
CA GLY A 153 13.69 -6.42 10.71
C GLY A 153 12.22 -6.48 10.23
N GLY A 154 11.83 -5.67 9.23
CA GLY A 154 10.47 -5.58 8.71
C GLY A 154 9.56 -4.62 9.48
N ASP A 155 10.08 -3.91 10.49
CA ASP A 155 9.34 -2.92 11.28
C ASP A 155 9.31 -1.54 10.60
N PHE A 156 8.66 -1.47 9.43
CA PHE A 156 8.68 -0.28 8.57
C PHE A 156 8.08 0.98 9.21
N GLU A 157 7.04 0.86 10.03
CA GLU A 157 6.47 1.99 10.76
C GLU A 157 7.48 2.62 11.72
N ARG A 158 8.26 1.77 12.38
CA ARG A 158 9.29 2.21 13.31
C ARG A 158 10.50 2.80 12.57
N ALA A 159 10.89 2.18 11.46
CA ALA A 159 11.91 2.72 10.58
C ALA A 159 11.53 4.15 10.11
N ALA A 160 10.28 4.37 9.69
CA ALA A 160 9.80 5.67 9.23
C ALA A 160 9.99 6.78 10.28
N PHE A 161 9.68 6.50 11.55
CA PHE A 161 9.92 7.46 12.64
C PHE A 161 11.40 7.85 12.75
N PHE A 162 12.32 6.88 12.62
CA PHE A 162 13.76 7.16 12.69
C PHE A 162 14.31 7.83 11.43
N ILE A 163 13.68 7.66 10.27
CA ILE A 163 14.13 8.29 9.01
C ILE A 163 14.06 9.82 9.14
N ASP A 164 12.93 10.36 9.59
CA ASP A 164 12.76 11.82 9.71
C ASP A 164 13.77 12.42 10.69
N MET A 165 14.02 11.74 11.81
CA MET A 165 15.03 12.16 12.78
C MET A 165 16.45 12.05 12.21
N ALA A 166 16.76 10.99 11.47
CA ALA A 166 18.07 10.81 10.85
C ALA A 166 18.35 11.93 9.84
N LEU A 167 17.40 12.24 8.96
CA LEU A 167 17.53 13.33 7.99
C LEU A 167 17.74 14.69 8.69
N GLN A 168 16.98 14.97 9.75
CA GLN A 168 17.20 16.19 10.55
C GLN A 168 18.58 16.22 11.23
N ALA A 169 19.07 15.06 11.69
CA ALA A 169 20.41 14.97 12.27
C ALA A 169 21.50 15.24 11.23
N TYR A 170 21.35 14.71 10.01
CA TYR A 170 22.25 15.02 8.89
C TYR A 170 22.22 16.49 8.49
N ASP A 171 21.04 17.13 8.48
CA ASP A 171 20.90 18.57 8.20
C ASP A 171 21.61 19.44 9.27
N ALA A 172 21.82 18.90 10.48
CA ALA A 172 22.53 19.57 11.57
C ALA A 172 24.05 19.33 11.57
N VAL A 173 24.56 18.45 10.70
CA VAL A 173 26.01 18.22 10.56
C VAL A 173 26.63 19.41 9.81
N PRO A 174 27.78 19.94 10.26
CA PRO A 174 28.49 20.99 9.53
C PRO A 174 28.78 20.59 8.07
N PRO A 175 28.59 21.47 7.08
CA PRO A 175 28.78 21.13 5.67
C PRO A 175 30.17 20.56 5.34
N GLU A 176 31.20 20.97 6.07
CA GLU A 176 32.58 20.48 5.95
C GLU A 176 32.77 19.02 6.43
N GLU A 177 31.86 18.49 7.24
CA GLU A 177 31.86 17.11 7.73
C GLU A 177 30.96 16.19 6.89
N ILE A 178 30.22 16.74 5.93
CA ILE A 178 29.44 15.94 4.97
C ILE A 178 30.41 15.43 3.90
N ASP A 179 30.83 14.19 4.03
CA ASP A 179 31.68 13.46 3.08
C ASP A 179 30.86 12.57 2.13
N ALA A 180 31.52 11.66 1.41
CA ALA A 180 30.84 10.74 0.49
C ALA A 180 30.00 9.69 1.23
N ASP A 181 30.42 9.25 2.41
CA ASP A 181 29.69 8.31 3.25
C ASP A 181 28.40 8.94 3.79
N ALA A 182 28.48 10.17 4.31
CA ALA A 182 27.32 10.93 4.77
C ALA A 182 26.28 11.14 3.67
N ARG A 183 26.73 11.55 2.48
CA ARG A 183 25.85 11.71 1.30
C ARG A 183 25.21 10.39 0.89
N PHE A 184 25.98 9.29 0.95
CA PHE A 184 25.47 7.97 0.67
C PHE A 184 24.35 7.58 1.64
N HIS A 185 24.54 7.79 2.95
CA HIS A 185 23.52 7.53 3.97
C HIS A 185 22.26 8.38 3.77
N VAL A 186 22.40 9.69 3.53
CA VAL A 186 21.26 10.58 3.23
C VAL A 186 20.52 10.07 1.99
N GLY A 187 21.23 9.72 0.92
CA GLY A 187 20.63 9.17 -0.28
C GLY A 187 19.82 7.89 -0.04
N LEU A 188 20.36 6.95 0.75
CA LEU A 188 19.63 5.74 1.13
C LEU A 188 18.36 6.04 1.94
N LEU A 189 18.41 6.98 2.89
CA LEU A 189 17.23 7.43 3.64
C LEU A 189 16.16 8.06 2.72
N ARG A 190 16.59 8.86 1.72
CA ARG A 190 15.68 9.44 0.72
C ARG A 190 15.02 8.36 -0.14
N LEU A 191 15.73 7.29 -0.50
CA LEU A 191 15.13 6.15 -1.22
C LEU A 191 14.05 5.45 -0.39
N LEU A 192 14.25 5.30 0.92
CA LEU A 192 13.26 4.70 1.82
C LEU A 192 11.95 5.50 1.91
N THR A 193 11.99 6.79 1.60
CA THR A 193 10.80 7.67 1.55
C THR A 193 10.24 7.83 0.13
N GLY A 194 10.81 7.12 -0.86
CA GLY A 194 10.41 7.21 -2.26
C GLY A 194 10.94 8.46 -2.99
N ALA A 195 11.81 9.25 -2.36
CA ALA A 195 12.40 10.44 -2.94
C ALA A 195 13.66 10.11 -3.78
N SER A 196 13.50 9.32 -4.85
CA SER A 196 14.62 8.86 -5.70
C SER A 196 15.40 10.01 -6.33
N GLY A 197 14.73 11.09 -6.73
CA GLY A 197 15.39 12.29 -7.28
C GLY A 197 16.34 12.95 -6.28
N LEU A 198 15.94 13.08 -5.01
CA LEU A 198 16.83 13.61 -3.97
C LEU A 198 18.00 12.67 -3.66
N ALA A 199 17.78 11.35 -3.77
CA ALA A 199 18.87 10.38 -3.66
C ALA A 199 19.85 10.46 -4.84
N ARG A 200 19.33 10.69 -6.05
CA ARG A 200 20.14 10.93 -7.25
C ARG A 200 21.04 12.16 -7.08
N GLU A 201 20.52 13.26 -6.56
CA GLU A 201 21.30 14.48 -6.31
C GLU A 201 22.50 14.20 -5.38
N GLN A 202 22.32 13.39 -4.34
CA GLN A 202 23.43 12.98 -3.46
C GLN A 202 24.48 12.14 -4.20
N ALA A 203 24.04 11.23 -5.09
CA ALA A 203 24.94 10.44 -5.91
C ALA A 203 25.73 11.32 -6.90
N ASP A 204 25.05 12.25 -7.57
CA ASP A 204 25.64 13.15 -8.55
C ASP A 204 26.68 14.08 -7.90
N GLU A 205 26.43 14.55 -6.67
CA GLU A 205 27.40 15.34 -5.91
C GLU A 205 28.68 14.53 -5.63
N ILE A 206 28.55 13.27 -5.17
CA ILE A 206 29.70 12.37 -4.96
C ILE A 206 30.47 12.17 -6.28
N LEU A 207 29.75 11.90 -7.37
CA LEU A 207 30.34 11.58 -8.68
C LEU A 207 30.93 12.81 -9.38
N SER A 208 30.47 14.02 -9.06
CA SER A 208 31.05 15.26 -9.56
C SER A 208 32.45 15.50 -9.01
N ALA A 209 32.68 15.14 -7.74
CA ALA A 209 33.98 15.22 -7.08
C ALA A 209 34.88 14.02 -7.46
N HIS A 210 34.29 12.82 -7.49
CA HIS A 210 35.00 11.57 -7.74
C HIS A 210 34.19 10.67 -8.68
N PRO A 211 34.43 10.77 -10.01
CA PRO A 211 33.59 10.11 -11.03
C PRO A 211 33.46 8.59 -10.92
N GLU A 212 34.46 7.92 -10.34
CA GLU A 212 34.50 6.45 -10.17
C GLU A 212 34.31 6.03 -8.71
N HIS A 213 33.76 6.90 -7.85
CA HIS A 213 33.53 6.57 -6.45
C HIS A 213 32.44 5.50 -6.29
N LEU A 214 32.77 4.38 -5.65
CA LEU A 214 31.89 3.20 -5.62
C LEU A 214 30.54 3.50 -4.96
N LEU A 215 30.53 4.25 -3.85
CA LEU A 215 29.28 4.61 -3.17
C LEU A 215 28.37 5.52 -4.02
N GLY A 216 28.96 6.47 -4.76
CA GLY A 216 28.19 7.33 -5.68
C GLY A 216 27.55 6.50 -6.79
N LEU A 217 28.31 5.59 -7.41
CA LEU A 217 27.81 4.68 -8.44
C LEU A 217 26.73 3.73 -7.90
N LEU A 218 26.91 3.19 -6.69
CA LEU A 218 25.92 2.32 -6.05
C LEU A 218 24.61 3.05 -5.75
N LEU A 219 24.69 4.27 -5.22
CA LEU A 219 23.50 5.08 -4.94
C LEU A 219 22.78 5.47 -6.22
N ALA A 220 23.54 5.86 -7.26
CA ALA A 220 23.03 6.14 -8.59
C ALA A 220 22.34 4.92 -9.22
N ALA A 221 22.90 3.72 -9.09
CA ALA A 221 22.25 2.49 -9.55
C ALA A 221 20.92 2.28 -8.83
N ARG A 222 20.88 2.49 -7.51
CA ARG A 222 19.68 2.26 -6.71
C ARG A 222 18.58 3.29 -6.96
N ALA A 223 18.94 4.55 -7.17
CA ALA A 223 17.98 5.57 -7.59
C ALA A 223 17.34 5.22 -8.95
N ALA A 224 18.14 4.71 -9.90
CA ALA A 224 17.65 4.27 -11.21
C ALA A 224 16.70 3.07 -11.09
N ASP A 225 17.01 2.11 -10.21
CA ASP A 225 16.10 0.99 -9.91
C ASP A 225 14.72 1.48 -9.42
N PHE A 226 14.71 2.48 -8.52
CA PHE A 226 13.49 3.08 -8.00
C PHE A 226 12.68 3.80 -9.07
N GLU A 227 13.36 4.38 -10.05
CA GLU A 227 12.76 5.08 -11.19
C GLU A 227 12.30 4.12 -12.31
N GLY A 228 12.64 2.84 -12.20
CA GLY A 228 12.33 1.83 -13.22
C GLY A 228 13.26 1.88 -14.43
N ASP A 229 14.39 2.59 -14.34
CA ASP A 229 15.40 2.68 -15.39
C ASP A 229 16.47 1.58 -15.22
N ALA A 230 16.14 0.38 -15.69
CA ALA A 230 17.00 -0.79 -15.55
C ALA A 230 18.33 -0.64 -16.32
N ASP A 231 18.31 0.06 -17.46
CA ASP A 231 19.49 0.26 -18.30
C ASP A 231 20.48 1.19 -17.61
N ALA A 232 20.00 2.31 -17.06
CA ALA A 232 20.85 3.20 -16.27
C ALA A 232 21.37 2.51 -15.01
N ALA A 233 20.51 1.77 -14.30
CA ALA A 233 20.91 1.03 -13.11
C ALA A 233 22.07 0.06 -13.40
N GLU A 234 21.97 -0.69 -14.49
CA GLU A 234 23.02 -1.62 -14.88
C GLU A 234 24.30 -0.93 -15.37
N ALA A 235 24.18 0.19 -16.09
CA ALA A 235 25.34 0.98 -16.49
C ALA A 235 26.17 1.45 -15.27
N TYR A 236 25.51 1.89 -14.19
CA TYR A 236 26.21 2.25 -12.95
C TYR A 236 26.85 1.04 -12.26
N ARG A 237 26.16 -0.11 -12.19
CA ARG A 237 26.73 -1.34 -11.61
C ARG A 237 27.93 -1.87 -12.39
N ALA A 238 27.88 -1.81 -13.72
CA ALA A 238 29.00 -2.18 -14.58
C ALA A 238 30.23 -1.33 -14.29
N ARG A 239 30.05 -0.02 -14.04
CA ARG A 239 31.15 0.88 -13.62
C ARG A 239 31.70 0.52 -12.23
N VAL A 240 30.86 0.13 -11.28
CA VAL A 240 31.32 -0.40 -9.97
C VAL A 240 32.22 -1.62 -10.18
N ARG A 241 31.79 -2.58 -11.01
CA ARG A 241 32.57 -3.80 -11.31
C ARG A 241 33.90 -3.45 -11.98
N ALA A 242 33.89 -2.60 -13.00
CA ALA A 242 35.10 -2.15 -13.69
C ALA A 242 36.07 -1.41 -12.76
N GLY A 243 35.56 -0.56 -11.86
CA GLY A 243 36.38 0.15 -10.88
C GLY A 243 37.06 -0.78 -9.88
N VAL A 244 36.34 -1.79 -9.38
CA VAL A 244 36.89 -2.83 -8.48
C VAL A 244 37.92 -3.71 -9.20
N GLU A 245 37.64 -4.11 -10.45
CA GLU A 245 38.57 -4.89 -11.26
C GLU A 245 39.87 -4.12 -11.53
N ALA A 246 39.76 -2.85 -11.94
CA ALA A 246 40.91 -1.99 -12.23
C ALA A 246 41.79 -1.74 -10.98
N ALA A 247 41.18 -1.71 -9.79
CA ALA A 247 41.88 -1.58 -8.52
C ALA A 247 42.48 -2.91 -8.00
N GLY A 248 42.18 -4.04 -8.64
CA GLY A 248 42.61 -5.38 -8.18
C GLY A 248 41.86 -5.87 -6.93
N GLY A 249 40.68 -5.32 -6.65
CA GLY A 249 39.89 -5.59 -5.45
C GLY A 249 39.16 -4.34 -4.95
N ILE A 250 38.33 -4.49 -3.92
CA ILE A 250 37.67 -3.36 -3.26
C ILE A 250 38.77 -2.53 -2.56
N PRO A 251 38.95 -1.24 -2.89
CA PRO A 251 39.97 -0.40 -2.25
C PRO A 251 39.79 -0.32 -0.74
N ASP A 252 40.90 -0.21 -0.01
CA ASP A 252 40.90 -0.17 1.45
C ASP A 252 40.60 1.25 1.99
N LEU A 253 39.35 1.69 1.77
CA LEU A 253 38.82 2.93 2.31
C LEU A 253 37.81 2.63 3.42
N PRO A 254 37.80 3.36 4.55
CA PRO A 254 36.90 3.11 5.68
C PRO A 254 35.43 3.00 5.27
N GLU A 255 34.97 3.91 4.41
CA GLU A 255 33.61 3.94 3.88
C GLU A 255 33.30 2.74 2.98
N TYR A 256 34.28 2.21 2.24
CA TYR A 256 34.08 1.00 1.46
C TYR A 256 34.01 -0.25 2.34
N GLN A 257 34.75 -0.27 3.45
CA GLN A 257 34.66 -1.36 4.42
C GLN A 257 33.31 -1.33 5.15
N ALA A 258 32.82 -0.15 5.52
CA ALA A 258 31.51 0.02 6.15
C ALA A 258 30.37 -0.50 5.24
N HIS A 259 30.50 -0.31 3.93
CA HIS A 259 29.50 -0.70 2.92
C HIS A 259 29.89 -1.94 2.10
N ARG A 260 30.83 -2.74 2.60
CA ARG A 260 31.44 -3.85 1.85
C ARG A 260 30.42 -4.84 1.29
N THR A 261 29.42 -5.20 2.11
CA THR A 261 28.37 -6.14 1.71
C THR A 261 27.54 -5.63 0.53
N LEU A 262 27.33 -4.31 0.43
CA LEU A 262 26.62 -3.71 -0.71
C LEU A 262 27.47 -3.77 -1.98
N ILE A 263 28.76 -3.48 -1.86
CA ILE A 263 29.72 -3.57 -2.99
C ILE A 263 29.81 -5.02 -3.47
N GLU A 264 30.03 -5.98 -2.57
CA GLU A 264 30.15 -7.41 -2.90
C GLU A 264 28.89 -7.97 -3.58
N ARG A 265 27.70 -7.53 -3.18
CA ARG A 265 26.44 -7.95 -3.81
C ARG A 265 26.39 -7.58 -5.30
N VAL A 266 26.92 -6.42 -5.68
CA VAL A 266 26.98 -6.01 -7.09
C VAL A 266 28.00 -6.83 -7.88
N LEU A 267 29.11 -7.24 -7.24
CA LEU A 267 30.11 -8.11 -7.86
C LEU A 267 29.58 -9.54 -8.10
N GLN A 268 28.73 -10.05 -7.19
CA GLN A 268 28.18 -11.42 -7.27
C GLN A 268 27.06 -11.57 -8.33
N ALA A 269 26.38 -10.49 -8.72
CA ALA A 269 25.21 -10.54 -9.60
C ALA A 269 25.51 -11.11 -11.00
N ASP A 270 26.74 -10.99 -11.51
CA ASP A 270 27.15 -11.58 -12.79
C ASP A 270 27.53 -13.07 -12.67
N GLY A 271 27.91 -13.54 -11.47
CA GLY A 271 28.35 -14.93 -11.24
C GLY A 271 27.21 -15.95 -11.29
N GLY A 272 25.97 -15.53 -11.04
CA GLY A 272 24.78 -16.40 -11.03
C GLY A 272 24.23 -16.75 -12.42
N ALA A 273 24.70 -16.11 -13.48
CA ALA A 273 24.24 -16.38 -14.85
C ALA A 273 25.03 -17.50 -15.56
N GLY A 274 26.05 -18.09 -14.92
CA GLY A 274 27.00 -19.02 -15.55
C GLY A 274 26.93 -20.51 -15.15
N GLU A 275 26.20 -20.90 -14.10
CA GLU A 275 26.27 -22.27 -13.55
C GLU A 275 24.93 -23.06 -13.59
N GLY A 276 24.06 -22.76 -14.56
CA GLY A 276 22.77 -23.44 -14.74
C GLY A 276 22.67 -24.41 -15.92
N GLY A 277 23.79 -24.85 -16.50
CA GLY A 277 23.79 -25.61 -17.75
C GLY A 277 24.85 -26.70 -17.83
N THR A 278 24.62 -27.81 -17.13
CA THR A 278 25.00 -29.17 -17.56
C THR A 278 24.02 -30.18 -16.96
#